data_AF-C8P898-F1
#
_entry.id   AF-C8P898-F1
#
_cell.length_a   1.000
_cell.length_b   1.000
_cell.length_c   1.000
_cell.angle_alpha   90.00
_cell.angle_beta   90.00
_cell.angle_gamma   90.00
#
_symmetry.space_group_name_H-M   'P 1'
#
loop_
_entity.id
_entity.type
_entity.pdbx_description
1 polymer ?
#
loop_
_entity_poly.entity_id
_entity_poly.type
_entity_poly.pdbx_seq_one_letter_code
_entity_poly.pdbx_strand_id
1 'polypeptide(L)'
;MPMIFFTPETNLLLVAGAYAFRIIGIATVMMPTFTEGLNALPIDLYVHGNAAASTARQIAGSLGTAVLMMIIAFGSKHVAGNNMLQAEQLNYGYRYAFLASFVFALIGFVLSFWLKSKQQ
;
A
#
# COMPACT_ATOMS: atom_id res chain seq x y z
N MET A 1 -1.57 11.43 -4.81
CA MET A 1 -2.22 11.21 -6.12
C MET A 1 -1.21 11.40 -7.26
N PRO A 2 -0.29 10.46 -7.52
CA PRO A 2 0.78 10.69 -8.51
C PRO A 2 0.46 10.09 -9.90
N MET A 3 -0.10 8.88 -9.98
CA MET A 3 -0.28 8.16 -11.26
C MET A 3 -1.50 8.59 -12.10
N ILE A 4 -2.31 9.53 -11.62
CA ILE A 4 -3.30 10.23 -12.47
C ILE A 4 -2.63 11.28 -13.36
N PHE A 5 -1.44 11.77 -12.98
CA PHE A 5 -0.74 12.85 -13.68
C PHE A 5 0.59 12.40 -14.33
N PHE A 6 1.04 11.16 -14.09
CA PHE A 6 2.28 10.64 -14.67
C PHE A 6 2.06 10.03 -16.05
N THR A 7 2.22 10.87 -17.07
CA THR A 7 2.35 10.48 -18.49
C THR A 7 3.77 9.94 -18.74
N PRO A 8 4.03 9.09 -19.76
CA PRO A 8 5.37 8.60 -20.12
C PRO A 8 6.45 9.68 -20.35
N GLU A 9 6.03 10.95 -20.52
CA GLU A 9 6.87 12.15 -20.67
C GLU A 9 7.38 12.73 -19.32
N THR A 10 6.94 12.20 -18.17
CA THR A 10 7.24 12.83 -16.89
C THR A 10 8.71 12.63 -16.50
N ASN A 11 9.36 13.72 -16.08
CA ASN A 11 10.76 13.71 -15.66
C ASN A 11 11.01 12.62 -14.58
N LEU A 12 11.87 11.66 -14.94
CA LEU A 12 12.24 10.52 -14.10
C LEU A 12 12.74 10.95 -12.70
N LEU A 13 13.37 12.12 -12.60
CA LEU A 13 13.85 12.69 -11.33
C LEU A 13 12.69 13.00 -10.38
N LEU A 14 11.53 13.43 -10.87
CA LEU A 14 10.37 13.76 -10.04
C LEU A 14 9.71 12.50 -9.49
N VAL A 15 9.63 11.44 -10.31
CA VAL A 15 9.16 10.11 -9.88
C VAL A 15 10.11 9.53 -8.83
N ALA A 16 11.43 9.58 -9.10
CA ALA A 16 12.45 9.10 -8.19
C ALA A 16 12.44 9.87 -6.86
N GLY A 17 12.32 11.20 -6.90
CA GLY A 17 12.23 12.04 -5.71
C GLY A 17 10.98 11.76 -4.86
N ALA A 18 9.80 11.65 -5.50
CA ALA A 18 8.57 11.31 -4.81
C ALA A 18 8.62 9.90 -4.18
N TYR A 19 9.24 8.93 -4.88
CA TYR A 19 9.46 7.59 -4.35
C TYR A 19 10.42 7.60 -3.16
N ALA A 20 11.54 8.32 -3.25
CA ALA A 20 12.49 8.46 -2.16
C ALA A 20 11.82 9.06 -0.90
N PHE A 21 11.05 10.15 -1.06
CA PHE A 21 10.31 10.75 0.04
C PHE A 21 9.31 9.77 0.68
N ARG A 22 8.60 8.98 -0.14
CA ARG A 22 7.69 7.94 0.35
C ARG A 22 8.43 6.88 1.18
N ILE A 23 9.56 6.38 0.71
CA ILE A 23 10.32 5.34 1.42
C ILE A 23 10.89 5.87 2.72
N ILE A 24 11.36 7.12 2.76
CA ILE A 24 11.81 7.78 3.99
C ILE A 24 10.67 7.81 5.02
N GLY A 25 9.48 8.28 4.63
CA GLY A 25 8.33 8.32 5.53
C GLY A 25 7.93 6.95 6.07
N ILE A 26 7.96 5.91 5.23
CA ILE A 26 7.67 4.54 5.65
C ILE A 26 8.74 4.03 6.64
N ALA A 27 10.03 4.29 6.38
CA ALA A 27 11.12 3.82 7.22
C ALA A 27 11.07 4.43 8.64
N THR A 28 10.78 5.73 8.74
CA THR A 28 10.70 6.44 10.03
C THR A 28 9.58 5.92 10.92
N VAL A 29 8.49 5.38 10.36
CA VAL A 29 7.37 4.83 11.14
C VAL A 29 7.55 3.34 11.40
N MET A 30 7.99 2.56 10.41
CA MET A 30 7.99 1.10 10.50
C MET A 30 8.98 0.57 11.54
N MET A 31 10.15 1.19 11.70
CA MET A 31 11.15 0.78 12.70
C MET A 31 10.68 0.97 14.14
N PRO A 32 10.29 2.19 14.60
CA PRO A 32 9.86 2.38 15.98
C PRO A 32 8.61 1.54 16.30
N THR A 33 7.62 1.49 15.40
CA THR A 33 6.41 0.68 15.62
C THR A 33 6.72 -0.80 15.78
N PHE A 34 7.65 -1.35 14.99
CA PHE A 34 8.05 -2.74 15.12
C PHE A 34 8.82 -3.01 16.42
N THR A 35 9.71 -2.09 16.80
CA THR A 35 10.53 -2.21 18.02
C THR A 35 9.69 -2.04 19.29
N GLU A 36 8.80 -1.06 19.32
CA GLU A 36 7.82 -0.86 20.41
C GLU A 36 6.83 -2.01 20.51
N GLY A 37 6.37 -2.55 19.37
CA GLY A 37 5.45 -3.68 19.34
C GLY A 37 6.05 -4.96 19.93
N LEU A 38 7.37 -5.18 19.76
CA LEU A 38 8.06 -6.30 20.40
C LEU A 38 8.46 -5.99 21.84
N ASN A 39 8.84 -4.75 22.17
CA ASN A 39 9.13 -4.34 23.55
C ASN A 39 7.90 -4.41 24.47
N ALA A 40 6.69 -4.36 23.92
CA ALA A 40 5.44 -4.59 24.66
C ALA A 40 5.19 -6.07 25.01
N LEU A 41 6.00 -7.00 24.50
CA LEU A 41 5.89 -8.44 24.80
C LEU A 41 6.93 -8.86 25.88
N PRO A 42 6.55 -9.80 26.79
CA PRO A 42 7.50 -10.51 27.65
C PRO A 42 8.66 -11.13 26.86
N ILE A 43 9.87 -11.13 27.43
CA ILE A 43 11.12 -11.52 26.75
C ILE A 43 11.06 -12.95 26.17
N ASP A 44 10.28 -13.84 26.79
CA ASP A 44 10.03 -15.23 26.41
C ASP A 44 9.14 -15.36 25.16
N LEU A 45 8.36 -14.34 24.83
CA LEU A 45 7.48 -14.30 23.67
C LEU A 45 8.06 -13.51 22.49
N TYR A 46 9.25 -12.92 22.63
CA TYR A 46 9.86 -12.09 21.59
C TYR A 46 10.07 -12.83 20.25
N VAL A 47 10.50 -14.10 20.33
CA VAL A 47 10.72 -14.97 19.15
C VAL A 47 9.38 -15.32 18.49
N HIS A 48 8.35 -15.62 19.28
CA HIS A 48 7.01 -15.91 18.77
C HIS A 48 6.32 -14.67 18.19
N GLY A 49 6.47 -13.51 18.83
CA GLY A 49 5.95 -12.23 18.38
C GLY A 49 6.57 -11.78 17.07
N ASN A 50 7.89 -11.92 16.92
CA ASN A 50 8.56 -11.61 15.66
C ASN A 50 8.12 -12.55 14.53
N ALA A 51 7.99 -13.85 14.81
CA ALA A 51 7.46 -14.82 13.85
C ALA A 51 6.02 -14.47 13.42
N ALA A 52 5.14 -14.16 14.39
CA ALA A 52 3.76 -13.75 14.14
C ALA A 52 3.64 -12.43 13.34
N ALA A 53 4.48 -11.44 13.65
CA ALA A 53 4.52 -10.18 12.91
C ALA A 53 4.99 -10.38 11.45
N SER A 54 5.86 -11.36 11.23
CA SER A 54 6.36 -11.72 9.91
C SER A 54 5.29 -12.44 9.07
N THR A 55 4.56 -13.40 9.65
CA THR A 55 3.42 -14.05 8.98
C THR A 55 2.28 -13.08 8.72
N ALA A 56 1.94 -12.21 9.68
CA ALA A 56 0.93 -11.18 9.48
C ALA A 56 1.30 -10.25 8.31
N ARG A 57 2.55 -9.78 8.23
CA ARG A 57 3.04 -8.99 7.08
C ARG A 57 2.95 -9.75 5.77
N GLN A 58 3.32 -11.04 5.77
CA GLN A 58 3.30 -11.85 4.55
C GLN A 58 1.87 -12.08 4.04
N ILE A 59 0.94 -12.42 4.94
CA ILE A 59 -0.49 -12.58 4.62
C ILE A 59 -1.08 -11.25 4.14
N ALA A 60 -0.82 -10.14 4.86
CA ALA A 60 -1.31 -8.83 4.48
C ALA A 60 -0.75 -8.38 3.11
N GLY A 61 0.53 -8.67 2.83
CA GLY A 61 1.16 -8.37 1.54
C GLY A 61 0.52 -9.14 0.39
N SER A 62 0.30 -10.45 0.57
CA SER A 62 -0.36 -11.31 -0.43
C SER A 62 -1.80 -10.92 -0.68
N LEU A 63 -2.58 -10.70 0.40
CA LEU A 63 -3.98 -10.31 0.29
C LEU A 63 -4.12 -8.92 -0.36
N GLY A 64 -3.26 -7.97 0.04
CA GLY A 64 -3.24 -6.62 -0.52
C GLY A 64 -2.97 -6.61 -2.03
N THR A 65 -1.98 -7.37 -2.49
CA THR A 65 -1.69 -7.45 -3.93
C THR A 65 -2.80 -8.16 -4.70
N ALA A 66 -3.42 -9.20 -4.14
CA ALA A 66 -4.55 -9.90 -4.75
C ALA A 66 -5.76 -8.98 -4.96
N VAL A 67 -6.12 -8.19 -3.95
CA VAL A 67 -7.23 -7.22 -4.04
C VAL A 67 -6.92 -6.14 -5.08
N LEU A 68 -5.70 -5.61 -5.12
CA LEU A 68 -5.33 -4.61 -6.12
C LEU A 68 -5.36 -5.18 -7.54
N MET A 69 -4.82 -6.38 -7.75
CA MET A 69 -4.88 -7.06 -9.05
C MET A 69 -6.31 -7.33 -9.50
N MET A 70 -7.18 -7.73 -8.56
CA MET A 70 -8.60 -7.92 -8.85
C MET A 70 -9.25 -6.62 -9.36
N ILE A 71 -8.94 -5.48 -8.76
CA ILE A 71 -9.49 -4.17 -9.18
C ILE A 71 -8.95 -3.77 -10.56
N ILE A 72 -7.66 -3.99 -10.83
CA ILE A 72 -7.07 -3.74 -12.16
C ILE A 72 -7.79 -4.60 -13.21
N ALA A 73 -7.97 -5.90 -12.94
CA ALA A 73 -8.62 -6.82 -13.86
C ALA A 73 -10.09 -6.43 -14.12
N PHE A 74 -10.82 -6.05 -13.08
CA PHE A 74 -12.21 -5.62 -13.19
C PHE A 74 -12.34 -4.30 -13.97
N GLY A 75 -11.52 -3.31 -13.66
CA GLY A 75 -11.49 -2.02 -14.35
C GLY A 75 -11.09 -2.15 -15.83
N SER A 76 -10.14 -3.04 -16.14
CA SER A 76 -9.74 -3.31 -17.53
C SER A 76 -10.86 -4.01 -18.32
N LYS A 77 -11.52 -5.01 -17.70
CA LYS A 77 -12.66 -5.71 -18.33
C LYS A 77 -13.86 -4.80 -18.58
N HIS A 78 -14.10 -3.81 -17.72
CA HIS A 78 -15.21 -2.86 -17.88
C HIS A 78 -15.13 -2.06 -19.20
N VAL A 79 -13.92 -1.83 -19.71
CA VAL A 79 -13.67 -1.01 -20.91
C VAL A 79 -13.41 -1.88 -22.16
N ALA A 80 -13.33 -3.20 -22.00
CA ALA A 80 -12.92 -4.14 -23.06
C ALA A 80 -13.87 -4.22 -24.26
N GLY A 81 -15.12 -3.73 -24.15
CA GLY A 81 -16.11 -3.74 -25.23
C GLY A 81 -15.89 -2.70 -26.34
N ASN A 82 -14.98 -1.74 -26.16
CA ASN A 82 -14.88 -0.55 -27.04
C ASN A 82 -13.82 -0.66 -28.17
N ASN A 83 -13.37 -1.86 -28.57
CA ASN A 83 -12.28 -2.06 -29.54
C ASN A 83 -10.96 -1.32 -29.21
N MET A 84 -10.74 -0.98 -27.94
CA MET A 84 -9.55 -0.28 -27.48
C MET A 84 -8.36 -1.25 -27.40
N LEU A 85 -7.15 -0.74 -27.67
CA LEU A 85 -5.91 -1.51 -27.52
C LEU A 85 -5.78 -2.04 -26.07
N GLN A 86 -5.24 -3.24 -25.91
CA GLN A 86 -5.12 -3.90 -24.60
C GLN A 86 -4.32 -3.05 -23.59
N ALA A 87 -3.33 -2.28 -24.06
CA ALA A 87 -2.57 -1.34 -23.26
C ALA A 87 -3.43 -0.20 -22.69
N GLU A 88 -4.40 0.32 -23.46
CA GLU A 88 -5.29 1.39 -22.99
C GLU A 88 -6.29 0.87 -21.95
N GLN A 89 -6.78 -0.36 -22.12
CA GLN A 89 -7.67 -1.02 -21.15
C GLN A 89 -6.97 -1.18 -19.79
N LEU A 90 -5.69 -1.59 -19.80
CA LEU A 90 -4.88 -1.72 -18.58
C LEU A 90 -4.65 -0.37 -17.90
N ASN A 91 -4.43 0.71 -18.67
CA ASN A 91 -4.29 2.06 -18.11
C ASN A 91 -5.54 2.49 -17.33
N TYR A 92 -6.75 2.17 -17.83
CA TYR A 92 -7.98 2.39 -17.07
C TYR A 92 -8.02 1.57 -15.79
N GLY A 93 -7.67 0.28 -15.86
CA GLY A 93 -7.56 -0.59 -14.68
C GLY A 93 -6.62 -0.04 -13.60
N TYR A 94 -5.44 0.45 -14.00
CA TYR A 94 -4.48 1.07 -13.08
C TYR A 94 -5.06 2.31 -12.39
N ARG A 95 -5.78 3.19 -13.13
CA ARG A 95 -6.41 4.38 -12.55
C ARG A 95 -7.42 4.01 -11.45
N TYR A 96 -8.26 2.99 -11.69
CA TYR A 96 -9.20 2.48 -10.69
C TYR A 96 -8.49 1.89 -9.46
N ALA A 97 -7.45 1.09 -9.67
CA ALA A 97 -6.67 0.51 -8.58
C ALA A 97 -5.96 1.58 -7.74
N PHE A 98 -5.47 2.65 -8.38
CA PHE A 98 -4.91 3.79 -7.67
C PHE A 98 -5.94 4.51 -6.81
N LEU A 99 -7.15 4.75 -7.34
CA LEU A 99 -8.24 5.35 -6.56
C LEU A 99 -8.60 4.47 -5.35
N ALA A 100 -8.73 3.16 -5.57
CA ALA A 100 -9.01 2.22 -4.49
C ALA A 100 -7.90 2.22 -3.42
N SER A 101 -6.63 2.23 -3.83
CA SER A 101 -5.50 2.32 -2.89
C SER A 101 -5.52 3.63 -2.08
N PHE A 102 -5.97 4.73 -2.68
CA PHE A 102 -6.11 6.01 -2.01
C PHE A 102 -7.23 5.97 -0.97
N VAL A 103 -8.39 5.41 -1.32
CA VAL A 103 -9.49 5.19 -0.38
C VAL A 103 -9.05 4.28 0.76
N PHE A 104 -8.34 3.20 0.46
CA PHE A 104 -7.80 2.27 1.47
C PHE A 104 -6.81 2.97 2.42
N ALA A 105 -5.93 3.80 1.88
CA ALA A 105 -5.02 4.62 2.68
C ALA A 105 -5.78 5.64 3.56
N LEU A 106 -6.86 6.23 3.04
CA LEU A 106 -7.69 7.18 3.77
C LEU A 106 -8.46 6.50 4.91
N ILE A 107 -8.98 5.30 4.67
CA ILE A 107 -9.58 4.45 5.71
C ILE A 107 -8.53 4.11 6.78
N GLY A 108 -7.33 3.67 6.38
CA GLY A 108 -6.23 3.39 7.32
C GLY A 108 -5.83 4.61 8.15
N PHE A 109 -5.79 5.79 7.52
CA PHE A 109 -5.51 7.05 8.19
C PHE A 109 -6.61 7.44 9.19
N VAL A 110 -7.89 7.28 8.84
CA VAL A 110 -9.01 7.54 9.75
C VAL A 110 -9.01 6.55 10.92
N LEU A 111 -8.79 5.25 10.65
CA LEU A 111 -8.66 4.23 11.70
C LEU A 111 -7.48 4.51 12.63
N SER A 112 -6.40 5.12 12.13
CA SER A 112 -5.26 5.53 12.95
C SER A 112 -5.64 6.54 14.03
N PHE A 113 -6.64 7.40 13.82
CA PHE A 113 -7.12 8.31 14.88
C PHE A 113 -7.92 7.60 15.97
N TRP A 114 -8.50 6.43 15.68
CA TRP A 114 -9.18 5.60 16.67
C TRP A 114 -8.27 4.59 17.35
N LEU A 115 -7.06 4.38 16.84
CA LEU A 115 -6.05 3.60 17.53
C LEU A 115 -5.59 4.39 18.76
N LYS A 116 -6.27 4.14 19.89
CA LYS A 116 -5.95 4.74 21.17
C LYS A 116 -4.52 4.35 21.54
N SER A 117 -3.63 5.34 21.56
CA SER A 117 -2.30 5.22 22.16
C SER A 117 -2.46 4.73 23.60
N LYS A 118 -2.20 3.44 23.85
CA LYS A 118 -1.81 3.02 25.19
C LYS A 118 -0.34 3.40 25.35
N GLN A 119 -0.12 4.71 25.52
CA GLN A 119 0.98 5.18 26.35
C GLN A 119 0.67 4.72 27.78
N GLN A 120 1.29 3.62 28.18
CA GLN A 120 1.78 3.42 29.54
C GLN A 120 3.13 2.72 29.44
#